data_AF-A0A1E8CJS5-F1
#
_entry.id   AF-A0A1E8CJS5-F1
#
_cell.length_a   1.000
_cell.length_b   1.000
_cell.length_c   1.000
_cell.angle_alpha   90.00
_cell.angle_beta   90.00
_cell.angle_gamma   90.00
#
_symmetry.space_group_name_H-M   'P 1'
#
loop_
_entity.id
_entity.type
_entity.pdbx_description
1 polymer ?
#
loop_
_entity_poly.entity_id
_entity_poly.type
_entity_poly.pdbx_seq_one_letter_code
_entity_poly.pdbx_strand_id
1 'polypeptide(L)'
;MTRVNHLKPYLLLGAVVLTACGESGVDAPVAENSGPDYNLTLNMTEFMAHVLEPTADGLWRSAGWVLDEVDGYYELYPTDDEGWQRVENQAAMIVEAGNALMLPGRAMPQAEWATYSQAMSTVGLTAMQAAREQDEEAIFQAGAQLYSVCTACHQAFNPEILSRFAPGSLSD
;
A
#
# COMPACT_ATOMS: atom_id res chain seq x y z
N MET A 1 -28.30 56.98 -42.34
CA MET A 1 -27.77 55.69 -42.82
C MET A 1 -28.20 54.61 -41.83
N THR A 2 -29.34 53.97 -42.06
CA THR A 2 -29.52 52.59 -42.59
C THR A 2 -29.06 51.48 -41.64
N ARG A 3 -29.82 50.44 -41.29
CA ARG A 3 -31.23 50.01 -41.33
C ARG A 3 -31.22 48.71 -40.49
N VAL A 4 -32.06 48.58 -39.46
CA VAL A 4 -32.27 47.30 -38.74
C VAL A 4 -33.21 46.45 -39.59
N ASN A 5 -32.84 45.21 -39.89
CA ASN A 5 -33.65 44.30 -40.72
C ASN A 5 -34.27 43.18 -39.87
N HIS A 6 -35.59 43.06 -40.01
CA HIS A 6 -36.47 42.14 -39.32
C HIS A 6 -36.50 40.73 -39.93
N LEU A 7 -36.81 39.76 -39.06
CA LEU A 7 -37.40 38.42 -39.23
C LEU A 7 -37.69 37.90 -40.66
N LYS A 8 -37.43 36.59 -40.86
CA LYS A 8 -38.50 35.64 -41.16
C LYS A 8 -38.16 34.18 -40.77
N PRO A 9 -39.17 33.39 -40.36
CA PRO A 9 -39.03 32.03 -39.84
C PRO A 9 -39.13 31.01 -40.98
N TYR A 10 -38.39 29.91 -40.87
CA TYR A 10 -38.65 28.72 -41.67
C TYR A 10 -38.91 27.54 -40.75
N LEU A 11 -40.21 27.28 -40.60
CA LEU A 11 -40.79 26.03 -40.15
C LEU A 11 -40.69 25.07 -41.35
N LEU A 12 -39.92 23.99 -41.25
CA LEU A 12 -40.01 22.85 -42.16
C LEU A 12 -40.16 21.57 -41.33
N LEU A 13 -41.30 20.94 -41.61
CA LEU A 13 -41.90 19.79 -40.98
C LEU A 13 -41.36 18.51 -41.65
N GLY A 14 -40.98 17.52 -40.85
CA GLY A 14 -41.18 16.10 -41.16
C GLY A 14 -40.01 15.29 -41.74
N ALA A 15 -39.52 14.33 -40.96
CA ALA A 15 -39.57 12.90 -41.30
C ALA A 15 -39.14 12.06 -40.08
N VAL A 16 -40.08 11.28 -39.56
CA VAL A 16 -39.85 10.23 -38.57
C VAL A 16 -39.24 9.02 -39.27
N VAL A 17 -38.18 8.45 -38.70
CA VAL A 17 -37.78 7.04 -38.93
C VAL A 17 -37.61 6.38 -37.57
N LEU A 18 -38.49 5.42 -37.28
CA LEU A 18 -38.32 4.41 -36.22
C LEU A 18 -37.26 3.40 -36.66
N THR A 19 -36.36 3.00 -35.74
CA THR A 19 -35.63 1.70 -35.60
C THR A 19 -34.29 1.99 -34.90
N ALA A 20 -33.79 1.30 -33.89
CA ALA A 20 -34.13 0.02 -33.27
C ALA A 20 -33.50 -0.03 -31.86
N CYS A 21 -34.03 -0.88 -30.99
CA CYS A 21 -33.34 -1.33 -29.77
C CYS A 21 -31.98 -1.92 -30.13
N GLY A 22 -30.93 -1.43 -29.49
CA GLY A 22 -29.63 -2.07 -29.45
C GLY A 22 -29.19 -2.13 -28.00
N GLU A 23 -29.61 -3.18 -27.29
CA GLU A 23 -28.95 -3.62 -26.07
C GLU A 23 -27.51 -3.96 -26.45
N SER A 24 -26.64 -2.96 -26.33
CA SER A 24 -25.21 -3.17 -26.42
C SER A 24 -24.75 -3.54 -25.03
N GLY A 25 -25.09 -4.77 -24.63
CA GLY A 25 -24.19 -5.57 -23.80
C GLY A 25 -22.89 -5.70 -24.57
N VAL A 26 -22.06 -4.66 -24.47
CA VAL A 26 -20.66 -4.78 -24.79
C VAL A 26 -20.08 -5.44 -23.56
N ASP A 27 -19.91 -6.76 -23.65
CA ASP A 27 -18.90 -7.46 -22.88
C ASP A 27 -17.61 -6.64 -23.02
N ALA A 28 -17.35 -5.81 -22.00
CA ALA A 28 -16.07 -5.15 -21.89
C ALA A 28 -15.03 -6.26 -21.89
N PRO A 29 -13.99 -6.19 -22.74
CA PRO A 29 -12.95 -7.20 -22.71
C PRO A 29 -12.40 -7.17 -21.29
N VAL A 30 -12.58 -8.28 -20.57
CA VAL A 30 -11.89 -8.51 -19.30
C VAL A 30 -10.42 -8.35 -19.65
N ALA A 31 -9.76 -7.34 -19.07
CA ALA A 31 -8.37 -7.07 -19.35
C ALA A 31 -7.56 -8.33 -18.99
N GLU A 32 -7.18 -9.10 -20.01
CA GLU A 32 -6.25 -10.21 -19.90
C GLU A 32 -4.95 -9.65 -19.29
N ASN A 33 -4.63 -10.07 -18.07
CA ASN A 33 -3.38 -9.73 -17.38
C ASN A 33 -2.20 -10.25 -18.22
N SER A 34 -1.72 -9.43 -19.15
CA SER A 34 -0.67 -9.77 -20.12
C SER A 34 0.74 -9.59 -19.53
N GLY A 35 0.84 -9.61 -18.20
CA GLY A 35 2.10 -9.50 -17.47
C GLY A 35 2.90 -10.81 -17.48
N PRO A 36 4.19 -10.76 -17.10
CA PRO A 36 4.96 -11.98 -16.88
C PRO A 36 4.32 -12.84 -15.79
N ASP A 37 4.48 -14.16 -15.87
CA ASP A 37 4.04 -15.10 -14.84
C ASP A 37 4.91 -14.94 -13.58
N TYR A 38 4.35 -14.35 -12.53
CA TYR A 38 5.02 -14.21 -11.23
C TYR A 38 4.92 -15.49 -10.41
N ASN A 39 6.01 -15.89 -9.74
CA ASN A 39 5.96 -16.96 -8.75
C ASN A 39 5.36 -16.43 -7.44
N LEU A 40 4.07 -16.71 -7.24
CA LEU A 40 3.31 -16.33 -6.06
C LEU A 40 2.99 -17.55 -5.18
N THR A 41 3.90 -18.52 -5.09
CA THR A 41 3.71 -19.75 -4.28
C THR A 41 3.37 -19.43 -2.84
N LEU A 42 3.97 -18.38 -2.27
CA LEU A 42 3.59 -17.87 -0.95
C LEU A 42 2.23 -17.17 -1.05
N ASN A 43 1.21 -17.74 -0.42
CA ASN A 43 -0.08 -17.07 -0.29
C ASN A 43 0.05 -15.77 0.54
N MET A 44 -1.03 -15.02 0.71
CA MET A 44 -0.95 -13.74 1.42
C MET A 44 -0.52 -13.87 2.88
N THR A 45 -1.04 -14.85 3.61
CA THR A 45 -0.63 -15.12 5.00
C THR A 45 0.84 -15.49 5.09
N GLU A 46 1.32 -16.37 4.20
CA GLU A 46 2.72 -16.79 4.15
C GLU A 46 3.65 -15.64 3.76
N PHE A 47 3.25 -14.79 2.81
CA PHE A 47 4.02 -13.61 2.45
C PHE A 47 4.12 -12.62 3.61
N MET A 48 3.01 -12.35 4.30
CA MET A 48 3.04 -11.48 5.48
C MET A 48 3.95 -12.05 6.56
N ALA A 49 3.83 -13.34 6.90
CA ALA A 49 4.59 -13.96 7.98
C ALA A 49 6.07 -14.21 7.64
N HIS A 50 6.41 -14.56 6.40
CA HIS A 50 7.77 -14.96 6.02
C HIS A 50 8.58 -13.86 5.34
N VAL A 51 7.94 -12.84 4.79
CA VAL A 51 8.62 -11.75 4.09
C VAL A 51 8.42 -10.45 4.85
N LEU A 52 7.17 -10.02 5.05
CA LEU A 52 6.91 -8.67 5.56
C LEU A 52 7.22 -8.53 7.05
N GLU A 53 6.72 -9.44 7.89
CA GLU A 53 6.90 -9.43 9.36
C GLU A 53 8.38 -9.43 9.77
N PRO A 54 9.25 -10.36 9.32
CA PRO A 54 10.66 -10.33 9.71
C PRO A 54 11.40 -9.08 9.21
N THR A 55 10.98 -8.51 8.07
CA THR A 55 11.57 -7.27 7.55
C THR A 55 11.20 -6.08 8.43
N ALA A 56 9.92 -5.96 8.82
CA ALA A 56 9.44 -4.91 9.71
C ALA A 56 10.05 -5.04 11.11
N ASP A 57 10.15 -6.27 11.63
CA ASP A 57 10.82 -6.58 12.89
C ASP A 57 12.30 -6.16 12.87
N GLY A 58 13.00 -6.38 11.76
CA GLY A 58 14.38 -5.93 11.60
C GLY A 58 14.53 -4.41 11.76
N LEU A 59 13.59 -3.66 11.20
CA LEU A 59 13.55 -2.20 11.34
C LEU A 59 13.22 -1.78 12.79
N TRP A 60 12.17 -2.34 13.40
CA TRP A 60 11.78 -2.00 14.77
C TRP A 60 12.81 -2.43 15.82
N ARG A 61 13.57 -3.51 15.58
CA ARG A 61 14.67 -3.93 16.46
C ARG A 61 15.93 -3.06 16.34
N SER A 62 15.91 -2.05 15.50
CA SER A 62 17.00 -1.11 15.30
C SER A 62 16.62 0.33 15.72
N ALA A 63 15.49 0.47 16.43
CA ALA A 63 14.89 1.76 16.74
C ALA A 63 14.29 1.77 18.14
N GLY A 64 14.48 2.88 18.88
CA GLY A 64 13.87 3.07 20.18
C GLY A 64 14.62 2.39 21.32
N TRP A 65 13.89 2.03 22.36
CA TRP A 65 14.45 1.71 23.67
C TRP A 65 13.65 0.61 24.35
N VAL A 66 14.33 -0.20 25.14
CA VAL A 66 13.73 -1.27 25.94
C VAL A 66 14.03 -1.02 27.41
N LEU A 67 12.99 -1.14 28.25
CA LEU A 67 13.16 -1.27 29.69
C LEU A 67 13.08 -2.76 30.05
N ASP A 68 14.24 -3.35 30.30
CA ASP A 68 14.35 -4.74 30.75
C ASP A 68 14.39 -4.81 32.29
N GLU A 69 13.75 -5.84 32.86
CA GLU A 69 13.66 -6.01 34.31
C GLU A 69 15.04 -6.32 34.96
N VAL A 70 15.95 -6.94 34.21
CA VAL A 70 17.28 -7.33 34.67
C VAL A 70 18.33 -6.30 34.26
N ASP A 71 18.36 -5.93 32.98
CA ASP A 71 19.42 -5.10 32.39
C ASP A 71 19.12 -3.60 32.44
N GLY A 72 17.90 -3.22 32.83
CA GLY A 72 17.46 -1.84 32.88
C GLY A 72 17.19 -1.26 31.49
N TYR A 73 17.38 0.05 31.34
CA TYR A 73 17.04 0.76 30.12
C TYR A 73 18.20 0.76 29.12
N TYR A 74 17.94 0.37 27.87
CA TYR A 74 18.94 0.40 26.80
C TYR A 74 18.36 0.77 25.42
N GLU A 75 19.23 1.33 24.58
CA GLU A 75 18.95 1.73 23.19
C GLU A 75 19.04 0.54 22.24
N LEU A 76 18.20 0.56 21.21
CA LEU A 76 18.23 -0.39 20.11
C LEU A 76 18.96 0.13 18.87
N TYR A 77 19.41 1.40 18.89
CA TYR A 77 20.05 2.01 17.72
C TYR A 77 21.40 1.36 17.39
N PRO A 78 21.72 1.21 16.10
CA PRO A 78 23.04 0.76 15.69
C PRO A 78 24.15 1.69 16.19
N THR A 79 25.25 1.11 16.67
CA THR A 79 26.41 1.86 17.17
C THR A 79 27.61 1.84 16.22
N ASP A 80 27.47 1.14 15.09
CA ASP A 80 28.49 1.00 14.06
C ASP A 80 27.90 1.05 12.64
N ASP A 81 28.77 1.32 11.67
CA ASP A 81 28.40 1.45 10.26
C ASP A 81 27.77 0.15 9.70
N GLU A 82 28.22 -1.02 10.20
CA GLU A 82 27.66 -2.30 9.77
C GLU A 82 26.20 -2.44 10.21
N GLY A 83 25.89 -2.03 11.44
CA GLY A 83 24.53 -2.01 11.95
C GLY A 83 23.64 -1.05 11.19
N TRP A 84 24.11 0.16 10.89
CA TRP A 84 23.37 1.11 10.05
C TRP A 84 23.14 0.56 8.63
N GLN A 85 24.13 -0.11 8.04
CA GLN A 85 23.95 -0.77 6.75
C GLN A 85 22.91 -1.89 6.82
N ARG A 86 22.83 -2.65 7.92
CA ARG A 86 21.79 -3.66 8.13
C ARG A 86 20.40 -3.00 8.16
N VAL A 87 20.23 -1.87 8.84
CA VAL A 87 18.95 -1.12 8.86
C VAL A 87 18.56 -0.67 7.46
N GLU A 88 19.50 -0.10 6.70
CA GLU A 88 19.26 0.32 5.33
C GLU A 88 18.78 -0.86 4.44
N ASN A 89 19.41 -2.03 4.58
CA ASN A 89 19.02 -3.24 3.83
C ASN A 89 17.61 -3.72 4.20
N GLN A 90 17.23 -3.68 5.48
CA GLN A 90 15.86 -3.99 5.91
C GLN A 90 14.85 -2.99 5.34
N ALA A 91 15.18 -1.70 5.37
CA ALA A 91 14.34 -0.65 4.81
C ALA A 91 14.15 -0.82 3.29
N ALA A 92 15.19 -1.23 2.55
CA ALA A 92 15.08 -1.56 1.13
C ALA A 92 14.13 -2.74 0.87
N MET A 93 14.13 -3.75 1.74
CA MET A 93 13.18 -4.86 1.66
C MET A 93 11.73 -4.41 1.93
N ILE A 94 11.50 -3.42 2.79
CA ILE A 94 10.17 -2.79 2.95
C ILE A 94 9.71 -2.12 1.65
N VAL A 95 10.62 -1.43 0.93
CA VAL A 95 10.33 -0.84 -0.39
C VAL A 95 9.80 -1.89 -1.35
N GLU A 96 10.53 -2.99 -1.49
CA GLU A 96 10.17 -4.06 -2.43
C GLU A 96 8.97 -4.89 -1.97
N ALA A 97 8.75 -5.05 -0.66
CA ALA A 97 7.56 -5.70 -0.15
C ALA A 97 6.28 -4.92 -0.52
N GLY A 98 6.34 -3.59 -0.54
CA GLY A 98 5.22 -2.76 -1.00
C GLY A 98 4.94 -2.93 -2.50
N ASN A 99 5.99 -3.04 -3.32
CA ASN A 99 5.85 -3.37 -4.74
C ASN A 99 5.25 -4.77 -4.94
N ALA A 100 5.71 -5.76 -4.17
CA ALA A 100 5.25 -7.14 -4.25
C ALA A 100 3.74 -7.26 -3.98
N LEU A 101 3.19 -6.50 -3.03
CA LEU A 101 1.75 -6.46 -2.76
C LEU A 101 0.91 -6.01 -3.95
N MET A 102 1.49 -5.26 -4.90
CA MET A 102 0.81 -4.76 -6.10
C MET A 102 1.01 -5.63 -7.34
N LEU A 103 1.69 -6.79 -7.22
CA LEU A 103 1.84 -7.71 -8.34
C LEU A 103 0.47 -8.28 -8.79
N PRO A 104 0.26 -8.51 -10.11
CA PRO A 104 -0.86 -9.30 -10.60
C PRO A 104 -0.94 -10.65 -9.86
N GLY A 105 -2.07 -10.93 -9.21
CA GLY A 105 -2.28 -12.11 -8.35
C GLY A 105 -2.14 -11.86 -6.84
N ARG A 106 -1.55 -10.73 -6.42
CA ARG A 106 -1.61 -10.22 -5.03
C ARG A 106 -2.46 -8.95 -4.90
N ALA A 107 -2.46 -8.12 -5.95
CA ALA A 107 -3.20 -6.86 -5.97
C ALA A 107 -4.71 -7.08 -5.77
N MET A 108 -5.31 -6.26 -4.90
CA MET A 108 -6.74 -6.20 -4.69
C MET A 108 -7.36 -5.08 -5.56
N PRO A 109 -8.64 -5.19 -5.96
CA PRO A 109 -9.28 -4.20 -6.84
C PRO A 109 -9.58 -2.86 -6.14
N GLN A 110 -9.61 -2.83 -4.80
CA GLN A 110 -9.81 -1.61 -4.02
C GLN A 110 -8.58 -0.69 -4.12
N ALA A 111 -8.78 0.59 -4.43
CA ALA A 111 -7.69 1.55 -4.61
C ALA A 111 -6.86 1.77 -3.32
N GLU A 112 -7.49 1.56 -2.17
CA GLU A 112 -6.86 1.62 -0.85
C GLU A 112 -5.71 0.61 -0.73
N TRP A 113 -5.81 -0.56 -1.37
CA TRP A 113 -4.75 -1.57 -1.36
C TRP A 113 -3.45 -1.04 -1.97
N ALA A 114 -3.56 -0.47 -3.18
CA ALA A 114 -2.42 0.14 -3.86
C ALA A 114 -1.90 1.34 -3.07
N THR A 115 -2.80 2.15 -2.50
CA THR A 115 -2.44 3.31 -1.68
C THR A 115 -1.59 2.92 -0.48
N TYR A 116 -2.02 1.93 0.32
CA TYR A 116 -1.25 1.48 1.48
C TYR A 116 0.04 0.75 1.10
N SER A 117 0.03 -0.02 0.00
CA SER A 117 1.23 -0.68 -0.52
C SER A 117 2.30 0.33 -0.93
N GLN A 118 1.91 1.41 -1.62
CA GLN A 118 2.82 2.51 -1.99
C GLN A 118 3.28 3.32 -0.78
N ALA A 119 2.40 3.55 0.20
CA ALA A 119 2.76 4.21 1.44
C ALA A 119 3.84 3.41 2.19
N MET A 120 3.73 2.07 2.22
CA MET A 120 4.75 1.20 2.79
C MET A 120 6.09 1.36 2.06
N SER A 121 6.09 1.37 0.73
CA SER A 121 7.32 1.61 -0.03
C SER A 121 7.92 3.00 0.23
N THR A 122 7.07 4.01 0.39
CA THR A 122 7.51 5.38 0.70
C THR A 122 8.16 5.45 2.08
N VAL A 123 7.60 4.80 3.09
CA VAL A 123 8.20 4.70 4.43
C VAL A 123 9.53 3.97 4.38
N GLY A 124 9.64 2.89 3.58
CA GLY A 124 10.91 2.20 3.34
C GLY A 124 11.99 3.14 2.81
N LEU A 125 11.68 4.00 1.84
CA LEU A 125 12.63 5.00 1.31
C LEU A 125 13.06 6.02 2.38
N THR A 126 12.12 6.49 3.22
CA THR A 126 12.45 7.37 4.34
C THR A 126 13.39 6.68 5.33
N ALA A 127 13.12 5.42 5.68
CA ALA A 127 13.97 4.64 6.58
C ALA A 127 15.36 4.38 5.98
N MET A 128 15.46 4.13 4.67
CA MET A 128 16.76 4.00 3.99
C MET A 128 17.58 5.28 4.10
N GLN A 129 16.96 6.45 3.89
CA GLN A 129 17.65 7.73 4.02
C GLN A 129 18.11 7.98 5.46
N ALA A 130 17.22 7.76 6.44
CA ALA A 130 17.53 7.90 7.85
C ALA A 130 18.69 6.98 8.29
N ALA A 131 18.74 5.74 7.79
CA ALA A 131 19.82 4.81 8.06
C ALA A 131 21.17 5.29 7.50
N ARG A 132 21.18 5.87 6.29
CA ARG A 132 22.39 6.45 5.68
C ARG A 132 22.92 7.66 6.44
N GLU A 133 22.00 8.44 7.02
CA GLU A 133 22.31 9.63 7.82
C GLU A 133 22.58 9.29 9.29
N GLN A 134 22.38 8.03 9.69
CA GLN A 134 22.45 7.58 11.08
C GLN A 134 21.52 8.40 12.01
N ASP A 135 20.35 8.76 11.50
CA ASP A 135 19.36 9.57 12.22
C ASP A 135 18.41 8.67 13.02
N GLU A 136 18.70 8.55 14.32
CA GLU A 136 17.96 7.74 15.28
C GLU A 136 16.49 8.14 15.39
N GLU A 137 16.20 9.44 15.45
CA GLU A 137 14.84 9.96 15.56
C GLU A 137 14.07 9.68 14.27
N ALA A 138 14.68 9.90 13.11
CA ALA A 138 14.04 9.63 11.83
C ALA A 138 13.75 8.13 11.63
N ILE A 139 14.62 7.23 12.09
CA ILE A 139 14.35 5.78 12.09
C ILE A 139 13.19 5.43 13.03
N PHE A 140 13.15 6.00 14.24
CA PHE A 140 12.05 5.79 15.17
C PHE A 140 10.71 6.25 14.58
N GLN A 141 10.66 7.44 13.97
CA GLN A 141 9.47 7.95 13.30
C GLN A 141 9.06 7.12 12.08
N ALA A 142 10.03 6.65 11.28
CA ALA A 142 9.75 5.74 10.17
C ALA A 142 9.12 4.42 10.66
N GLY A 143 9.59 3.87 11.78
CA GLY A 143 9.00 2.70 12.43
C GLY A 143 7.54 2.94 12.87
N ALA A 144 7.24 4.09 13.45
CA ALA A 144 5.87 4.47 13.84
C ALA A 144 4.96 4.69 12.63
N GLN A 145 5.49 5.28 11.56
CA GLN A 145 4.73 5.49 10.32
C GLN A 145 4.46 4.15 9.62
N LEU A 146 5.42 3.22 9.60
CA LEU A 146 5.23 1.87 9.08
C LEU A 146 4.12 1.15 9.83
N TYR A 147 4.13 1.20 11.17
CA TYR A 147 3.06 0.64 12.01
C TYR A 147 1.69 1.21 11.62
N SER A 148 1.59 2.52 11.42
CA SER A 148 0.34 3.18 11.04
C SER A 148 -0.17 2.71 9.68
N VAL A 149 0.71 2.51 8.69
CA VAL A 149 0.37 1.94 7.38
C VAL A 149 -0.14 0.50 7.53
N CYS A 150 0.56 -0.33 8.30
CA CYS A 150 0.17 -1.71 8.58
C CYS A 150 -1.22 -1.78 9.22
N THR A 151 -1.47 -0.97 10.26
CA THR A 151 -2.77 -0.91 10.94
C THR A 151 -3.90 -0.48 9.99
N ALA A 152 -3.68 0.57 9.20
CA ALA A 152 -4.70 1.06 8.26
C ALA A 152 -5.04 0.04 7.18
N CYS A 153 -4.02 -0.63 6.63
CA CYS A 153 -4.20 -1.69 5.63
C CYS A 153 -4.95 -2.89 6.23
N HIS A 154 -4.52 -3.37 7.40
CA HIS A 154 -5.17 -4.49 8.06
C HIS A 154 -6.61 -4.16 8.49
N GLN A 155 -6.88 -2.94 8.95
CA GLN A 155 -8.26 -2.53 9.24
C GLN A 155 -9.18 -2.63 8.01
N ALA A 156 -8.65 -2.36 6.82
CA ALA A 156 -9.41 -2.40 5.57
C ALA A 156 -9.55 -3.83 4.99
N PHE A 157 -8.53 -4.68 5.14
CA PHE A 157 -8.43 -5.94 4.38
C PHE A 157 -8.28 -7.21 5.23
N ASN A 158 -7.98 -7.10 6.52
CA ASN A 158 -7.87 -8.21 7.47
C ASN A 158 -8.08 -7.70 8.92
N PRO A 159 -9.28 -7.21 9.27
CA PRO A 159 -9.51 -6.55 10.55
C PRO A 159 -9.31 -7.49 11.76
N GLU A 160 -9.54 -8.79 11.58
CA GLU A 160 -9.38 -9.82 12.61
C GLU A 160 -7.93 -9.91 13.13
N ILE A 161 -6.91 -9.62 12.30
CA ILE A 161 -5.51 -9.64 12.72
C ILE A 161 -5.21 -8.60 13.81
N LEU A 162 -5.93 -7.49 13.82
CA LEU A 162 -5.76 -6.42 14.82
C LEU A 162 -6.32 -6.84 16.18
N SER A 163 -7.26 -7.79 16.19
CA SER A 163 -7.88 -8.34 17.40
C SER A 163 -7.31 -9.68 17.84
N ARG A 164 -6.29 -10.22 17.15
CA ARG A 164 -5.80 -11.60 17.40
C ARG A 164 -5.28 -11.85 18.82
N PHE A 165 -4.91 -10.80 19.54
CA PHE A 165 -4.46 -10.85 20.93
C PHE A 165 -5.44 -10.22 21.92
N ALA A 166 -6.68 -9.95 21.49
CA ALA A 166 -7.72 -9.50 22.41
C ALA A 166 -8.02 -10.63 23.42
N PRO A 167 -8.25 -10.34 24.71
CA PRO A 167 -8.49 -11.37 25.72
C PRO A 167 -9.63 -12.36 25.39
N GLY A 168 -10.58 -11.97 24.54
CA GLY A 168 -11.69 -12.81 24.08
C GLY A 168 -11.43 -13.64 22.81
N SER A 169 -10.27 -13.50 22.15
CA SER A 169 -9.93 -14.27 20.93
C SER A 169 -9.12 -15.55 21.22
N LEU A 170 -8.81 -15.82 22.49
CA LEU A 170 -8.02 -16.99 22.94
C LEU A 170 -8.89 -18.08 23.59
N SER A 171 -10.21 -17.92 23.55
CA SER A 171 -11.18 -18.80 24.23
C SER A 171 -11.86 -19.84 23.32
N ASP A 172 -11.46 -19.91 22.05
CA ASP A 172 -11.90 -20.92 21.07
C ASP A 172 -10.77 -21.90 20.76
#